data_AF-A0A915KX81-F1
#
_entry.id   AF-A0A915KX81-F1
#
_cell.length_a   1.000
_cell.length_b   1.000
_cell.length_c   1.000
_cell.angle_alpha   90.00
_cell.angle_beta   90.00
_cell.angle_gamma   90.00
#
_symmetry.space_group_name_H-M   'P 1'
#
loop_
_entity.id
_entity.type
_entity.pdbx_description
1 polymer ?
#
loop_
_entity_poly.entity_id
_entity_poly.type
_entity_poly.pdbx_seq_one_letter_code
_entity_poly.pdbx_strand_id
1 'polypeptide(L)'
;GNTFAILDQVVNGRFAHKSRGRPSIIIRIISTSIRFLVRKVEKTMSMSSVEFQQIETDPKNSLQFQGQPDHPATIEVAIKNTNGAQNLAYYVKLTHASEFIVTPSKGLLDPSDTRSIRVTRKPGAKQCPDDTFKIVCVPVPSETPKVEMNFFDRGNAKTIVFKIEHVTPK
;
A
#
# COMPACT_ATOMS: atom_id res chain seq x y z
N GLY A 1 -11.71 27.53 5.48
CA GLY A 1 -11.66 27.22 6.92
C GLY A 1 -12.74 28.01 7.63
N ASN A 2 -13.56 27.36 8.46
CA ASN A 2 -14.23 27.96 9.64
C ASN A 2 -15.16 27.01 10.42
N THR A 3 -15.39 25.77 9.99
CA THR A 3 -16.33 24.87 10.68
C THR A 3 -15.74 24.21 11.93
N PHE A 4 -14.43 23.94 11.96
CA PHE A 4 -13.76 23.30 13.10
C PHE A 4 -13.57 24.23 14.31
N ALA A 5 -13.41 25.54 14.08
CA ALA A 5 -13.21 26.51 15.16
C ALA A 5 -14.46 26.69 16.04
N ILE A 6 -15.66 26.55 15.45
CA ILE A 6 -16.92 26.65 16.18
C ILE A 6 -17.15 25.41 17.06
N LEU A 7 -16.73 24.23 16.59
CA LEU A 7 -16.87 22.97 17.33
C LEU A 7 -16.00 22.94 18.59
N ASP A 8 -14.75 23.43 18.50
CA ASP A 8 -13.83 23.46 19.64
C ASP A 8 -14.31 24.39 20.78
N GLN A 9 -14.95 25.52 20.43
CA GLN A 9 -15.53 26.45 21.41
C GLN A 9 -16.71 25.86 22.19
N VAL A 10 -17.52 25.02 21.54
CA VAL A 10 -18.68 24.35 22.16
C VAL A 10 -18.24 23.17 23.04
N VAL A 11 -17.24 22.39 22.61
CA VAL A 11 -16.73 21.24 23.35
C VAL A 11 -15.93 21.65 24.60
N ASN A 12 -15.14 22.73 24.51
CA ASN A 12 -14.30 23.21 25.61
C ASN A 12 -14.98 24.27 26.51
N GLY A 13 -16.27 24.54 26.30
CA GLY A 13 -17.07 25.36 27.22
C GLY A 13 -16.58 26.80 27.40
N ARG A 14 -15.94 27.40 26.39
CA ARG A 14 -15.51 28.81 26.42
C ARG A 14 -16.60 29.75 25.90
N PHE A 15 -17.80 29.65 26.47
CA PHE A 15 -18.73 30.78 26.45
C PHE A 15 -18.55 31.54 27.76
N ALA A 16 -17.74 32.60 27.73
CA ALA A 16 -17.67 33.57 28.81
C ALA A 16 -18.97 34.40 28.81
N HIS A 17 -20.06 33.82 29.30
CA HIS A 17 -21.28 34.56 29.63
C HIS A 17 -21.43 34.62 31.15
N LYS A 18 -21.32 35.84 31.67
CA LYS A 18 -21.43 36.17 33.09
C LYS A 18 -22.90 36.04 33.50
N SER A 19 -23.35 34.83 33.83
CA SER A 19 -24.65 34.62 34.49
C SER A 19 -24.53 33.63 35.63
N ARG A 20 -24.72 34.13 36.86
CA ARG A 20 -24.90 33.33 38.07
C ARG A 20 -26.20 32.53 37.92
N GLY A 21 -26.08 31.23 37.67
CA GLY A 21 -27.21 30.30 37.63
C GLY A 21 -26.72 28.90 37.29
N ARG A 22 -27.16 27.90 38.07
CA ARG A 22 -26.76 26.49 37.87
C ARG A 22 -27.07 26.06 36.43
N PRO A 23 -26.12 25.41 35.72
CA PRO A 23 -26.37 24.98 34.36
C PRO A 23 -27.48 23.92 34.31
N SER A 24 -28.49 24.19 33.47
CA SER A 24 -29.67 23.35 33.25
C SER A 24 -29.27 21.94 32.82
N ILE A 25 -29.97 20.93 33.35
CA ILE A 25 -29.78 19.49 33.08
C ILE A 25 -29.69 19.18 31.57
N ILE A 26 -30.43 19.93 30.75
CA ILE A 26 -30.47 19.80 29.29
C ILE A 26 -29.08 20.03 28.65
N ILE A 27 -28.30 21.00 29.14
CA ILE A 27 -26.95 21.31 28.62
C ILE A 27 -25.98 20.17 28.94
N ARG A 28 -26.12 19.55 30.12
CA ARG A 28 -25.29 18.41 30.53
C ARG A 28 -25.54 17.18 29.65
N ILE A 29 -26.78 16.91 29.28
CA ILE A 29 -27.16 15.76 28.43
C ILE A 29 -26.60 15.94 27.02
N ILE A 30 -26.79 17.11 26.40
CA ILE A 30 -26.28 17.38 25.04
C ILE A 30 -24.74 17.27 24.99
N SER A 31 -24.04 17.82 25.98
CA SER A 31 -22.58 17.73 26.07
C SER A 31 -22.08 16.27 26.20
N THR A 32 -22.83 15.43 26.91
CA THR A 32 -22.44 14.03 27.13
C THR A 32 -22.66 13.19 25.88
N SER A 33 -23.77 13.41 25.17
CA SER A 33 -24.04 12.75 23.89
C SER A 33 -23.06 13.17 22.79
N ILE A 34 -22.67 14.44 22.72
CA ILE A 34 -21.63 14.92 21.79
C ILE A 34 -20.28 14.30 22.15
N ARG A 35 -19.89 14.27 23.43
CA ARG A 35 -18.65 13.60 23.87
C ARG A 35 -18.66 12.10 23.57
N PHE A 36 -19.81 11.43 23.66
CA PHE A 36 -19.93 10.03 23.30
C PHE A 36 -19.81 9.81 21.79
N LEU A 37 -20.36 10.72 20.98
CA LEU A 37 -20.25 10.68 19.52
C LEU A 37 -18.83 10.97 19.04
N VAL A 38 -18.16 11.97 19.62
CA VAL A 38 -16.74 12.29 19.36
C VAL A 38 -15.86 11.13 19.78
N ARG A 39 -16.06 10.52 20.95
CA ARG A 39 -15.32 9.32 21.36
C ARG A 39 -15.60 8.11 20.49
N LYS A 40 -16.80 7.96 19.93
CA LYS A 40 -17.11 6.89 18.99
C LYS A 40 -16.39 7.10 17.66
N VAL A 41 -16.33 8.33 17.17
CA VAL A 41 -15.57 8.73 15.98
C VAL A 41 -14.08 8.60 16.21
N GLU A 42 -13.55 9.04 17.35
CA GLU A 42 -12.15 8.87 17.76
C GLU A 42 -11.78 7.40 17.99
N LYS A 43 -12.69 6.56 18.49
CA LYS A 43 -12.44 5.12 18.64
C LYS A 43 -12.48 4.37 17.31
N THR A 44 -13.16 4.91 16.29
CA THR A 44 -13.04 4.45 14.89
C THR A 44 -11.88 5.11 14.12
N MET A 45 -11.41 6.29 14.52
CA MET A 45 -10.23 6.97 13.95
C MET A 45 -8.92 6.60 14.66
N SER A 46 -9.01 5.91 15.80
CA SER A 46 -7.92 5.27 16.54
C SER A 46 -7.85 3.76 16.26
N MET A 47 -8.31 3.32 15.08
CA MET A 47 -7.60 2.21 14.43
C MET A 47 -6.36 2.81 13.82
N SER A 48 -5.26 2.66 14.56
CA SER A 48 -3.89 2.84 14.12
C SER A 48 -3.76 2.70 12.61
N SER A 49 -3.14 3.71 12.00
CA SER A 49 -2.50 3.70 10.68
C SER A 49 -1.54 2.51 10.55
N VAL A 50 -2.08 1.30 10.54
CA VAL A 50 -1.45 0.15 9.92
C VAL A 50 -1.74 0.40 8.46
N GLU A 51 -0.77 0.94 7.73
CA GLU A 51 -0.71 0.71 6.29
C GLU A 51 -0.68 -0.80 6.13
N PHE A 52 -1.85 -1.43 6.03
CA PHE A 52 -1.94 -2.86 5.79
C PHE A 52 -1.14 -3.12 4.53
N GLN A 53 -0.04 -3.86 4.69
CA GLN A 53 0.85 -4.17 3.59
C GLN A 53 0.10 -5.21 2.75
N GLN A 54 -0.78 -4.74 1.85
CA GLN A 54 -1.74 -5.57 1.10
C GLN A 54 -1.06 -6.66 0.25
N ILE A 55 0.26 -6.54 0.06
CA ILE A 55 1.08 -7.49 -0.65
C ILE A 55 2.35 -7.78 0.15
N GLU A 56 2.65 -9.07 0.33
CA GLU A 56 3.92 -9.58 0.85
C GLU A 56 4.74 -10.16 -0.30
N THR A 57 6.06 -10.08 -0.21
CA THR A 57 6.96 -10.62 -1.22
C THR A 57 8.08 -11.44 -0.62
N ASP A 58 8.53 -12.44 -1.37
CA ASP A 58 9.74 -13.19 -1.08
C ASP A 58 10.55 -13.37 -2.39
N PRO A 59 11.77 -12.83 -2.51
CA PRO A 59 12.50 -12.03 -1.51
C PRO A 59 11.81 -10.68 -1.18
N LYS A 60 12.31 -9.96 -0.16
CA LYS A 60 11.69 -8.71 0.31
C LYS A 60 12.24 -7.42 -0.32
N ASN A 61 13.56 -7.31 -0.51
CA ASN A 61 14.22 -6.02 -0.79
C ASN A 61 15.18 -6.03 -1.99
N SER A 62 15.71 -7.19 -2.38
CA SER A 62 16.67 -7.29 -3.48
C SER A 62 16.55 -8.61 -4.25
N LEU A 63 16.97 -8.55 -5.51
CA LEU A 63 17.06 -9.70 -6.42
C LEU A 63 18.53 -9.96 -6.71
N GLN A 64 19.08 -11.05 -6.17
CA GLN A 64 20.49 -11.42 -6.35
C GLN A 64 20.66 -12.43 -7.48
N PHE A 65 21.09 -11.96 -8.64
CA PHE A 65 21.36 -12.84 -9.78
C PHE A 65 22.73 -13.49 -9.62
N GLN A 66 22.73 -14.80 -9.41
CA GLN A 66 23.93 -15.62 -9.37
C GLN A 66 24.27 -16.17 -10.76
N GLY A 67 25.55 -16.39 -11.02
CA GLY A 67 26.04 -16.97 -12.25
C GLY A 67 26.69 -15.96 -13.21
N GLN A 68 27.39 -16.49 -14.21
CA GLN A 68 28.21 -15.71 -15.12
C GLN A 68 27.37 -14.73 -15.97
N PRO A 69 27.88 -13.52 -16.26
CA PRO A 69 27.15 -12.52 -17.05
C PRO A 69 26.70 -13.02 -18.44
N ASP A 70 27.49 -13.89 -19.06
CA ASP A 70 27.23 -14.43 -20.40
C ASP A 70 26.23 -15.59 -20.41
N HIS A 71 25.71 -15.98 -19.24
CA HIS A 71 24.67 -16.98 -19.10
C HIS A 71 23.40 -16.37 -18.53
N PRO A 72 22.22 -16.88 -18.97
CA PRO A 72 20.97 -16.41 -18.42
C PRO A 72 20.88 -16.84 -16.95
N ALA A 73 20.37 -15.95 -16.11
CA ALA A 73 20.17 -16.20 -14.68
C ALA A 73 18.72 -15.88 -14.34
N THR A 74 18.08 -16.74 -13.54
CA THR A 74 16.64 -16.61 -13.23
C THR A 74 16.42 -16.59 -11.73
N ILE A 75 15.54 -15.69 -11.29
CA ILE A 75 15.06 -15.58 -9.90
C ILE A 75 13.54 -15.64 -9.93
N GLU A 76 12.97 -16.26 -8.92
CA GLU A 76 11.53 -16.25 -8.68
C GLU A 76 11.21 -15.31 -7.52
N VAL A 77 10.19 -14.48 -7.72
CA VAL A 77 9.66 -13.56 -6.72
C VAL A 77 8.25 -13.97 -6.40
N ALA A 78 8.03 -14.54 -5.21
CA ALA A 78 6.69 -14.81 -4.72
C ALA A 78 6.02 -13.51 -4.30
N ILE A 79 4.77 -13.32 -4.71
CA ILE A 79 3.88 -12.24 -4.29
C ILE A 79 2.64 -12.85 -3.64
N LYS A 80 2.27 -12.38 -2.46
CA LYS A 80 1.10 -12.86 -1.72
C LYS A 80 0.15 -11.72 -1.42
N ASN A 81 -1.12 -11.89 -1.76
CA ASN A 81 -2.17 -10.96 -1.37
C ASN A 81 -2.52 -11.20 0.10
N THR A 82 -2.18 -10.28 0.99
CA THR A 82 -2.55 -10.36 2.41
C THR A 82 -3.87 -9.65 2.70
N ASN A 83 -4.48 -9.01 1.68
CA ASN A 83 -5.83 -8.49 1.79
C ASN A 83 -6.81 -9.67 1.85
N GLY A 84 -7.56 -9.77 2.96
CA GLY A 84 -8.53 -10.84 3.17
C GLY A 84 -9.85 -10.65 2.43
N ALA A 85 -10.07 -9.52 1.77
CA ALA A 85 -11.39 -9.17 1.21
C ALA A 85 -11.37 -8.72 -0.26
N GLN A 86 -10.25 -8.20 -0.77
CA GLN A 86 -10.20 -7.62 -2.11
C GLN A 86 -9.11 -8.25 -2.97
N ASN A 87 -9.41 -8.35 -4.27
CA ASN A 87 -8.45 -8.74 -5.28
C ASN A 87 -7.43 -7.61 -5.49
N LEU A 88 -6.21 -7.98 -5.86
CA LEU A 88 -5.19 -7.03 -6.27
C LEU A 88 -4.88 -7.19 -7.76
N ALA A 89 -4.90 -6.09 -8.49
CA ALA A 89 -4.23 -6.03 -9.79
C ALA A 89 -2.77 -5.65 -9.57
N TYR A 90 -1.85 -6.32 -10.25
CA TYR A 90 -0.43 -5.98 -10.22
C TYR A 90 0.18 -5.93 -11.62
N TYR A 91 1.25 -5.16 -11.76
CA TYR A 91 2.17 -5.23 -12.89
C TYR A 91 3.59 -4.91 -12.46
N VAL A 92 4.53 -5.29 -13.31
CA VAL A 92 5.96 -5.13 -13.07
C VAL A 92 6.55 -4.01 -13.93
N LYS A 93 7.48 -3.25 -13.37
CA LYS A 93 8.35 -2.30 -14.07
C LYS A 93 9.81 -2.60 -13.77
N LEU A 94 10.66 -2.38 -14.76
CA LEU A 94 12.12 -2.52 -14.68
C LEU A 94 12.77 -1.24 -15.20
N THR A 95 13.91 -0.84 -14.63
CA THR A 95 14.69 0.30 -15.15
C THR A 95 15.17 0.02 -16.58
N HIS A 96 15.78 -1.15 -16.82
CA HIS A 96 16.28 -1.57 -18.13
C HIS A 96 15.53 -2.83 -18.62
N ALA A 97 14.27 -2.67 -19.02
CA ALA A 97 13.42 -3.79 -19.41
C ALA A 97 13.95 -4.63 -20.60
N SER A 98 14.84 -4.07 -21.44
CA SER A 98 15.46 -4.80 -22.55
C SER A 98 16.39 -5.93 -22.09
N GLU A 99 16.96 -5.81 -20.89
CA GLU A 99 17.99 -6.71 -20.35
C GLU A 99 17.40 -7.91 -19.61
N PHE A 100 16.09 -7.89 -19.35
CA PHE A 100 15.39 -8.89 -18.55
C PHE A 100 14.17 -9.44 -19.28
N ILE A 101 13.71 -10.59 -18.83
CA ILE A 101 12.46 -11.24 -19.24
C ILE A 101 11.66 -11.48 -17.96
N VAL A 102 10.38 -11.07 -17.95
CA VAL A 102 9.51 -11.22 -16.78
C VAL A 102 8.23 -11.96 -17.14
N THR A 103 7.93 -13.03 -16.39
CA THR A 103 6.75 -13.86 -16.60
C THR A 103 6.14 -14.31 -15.27
N PRO A 104 4.87 -14.01 -14.98
CA PRO A 104 4.00 -13.02 -15.66
C PRO A 104 4.40 -11.57 -15.34
N SER A 105 4.26 -10.66 -16.30
CA SER A 105 4.54 -9.23 -16.11
C SER A 105 3.39 -8.44 -15.49
N LYS A 106 2.17 -8.99 -15.50
CA LYS A 106 0.97 -8.44 -14.86
C LYS A 106 -0.02 -9.55 -14.53
N GLY A 107 -0.91 -9.31 -13.58
CA GLY A 107 -1.95 -10.26 -13.22
C GLY A 107 -2.91 -9.77 -12.14
N LEU A 108 -3.92 -10.60 -11.87
CA LEU A 108 -4.82 -10.48 -10.73
C LEU A 108 -4.38 -11.47 -9.66
N LEU A 109 -4.50 -11.07 -8.40
CA LEU A 109 -4.19 -11.87 -7.22
C LEU A 109 -5.42 -11.87 -6.31
N ASP A 110 -6.02 -13.04 -6.14
CA ASP A 110 -7.19 -13.21 -5.28
C ASP A 110 -6.81 -13.06 -3.79
N PRO A 111 -7.77 -12.84 -2.88
CA PRO A 111 -7.49 -12.76 -1.45
C PRO A 111 -6.75 -14.00 -0.96
N SER A 112 -5.65 -13.81 -0.23
CA SER A 112 -4.77 -14.89 0.27
C SER A 112 -4.03 -15.69 -0.82
N ASP A 113 -4.18 -15.36 -2.11
CA ASP A 113 -3.47 -16.03 -3.20
C ASP A 113 -1.99 -15.67 -3.20
N THR A 114 -1.16 -16.63 -3.63
CA THR A 114 0.29 -16.47 -3.78
C THR A 114 0.70 -16.86 -5.18
N ARG A 115 1.47 -16.00 -5.84
CA ARG A 115 1.93 -16.21 -7.22
C ARG A 115 3.43 -15.97 -7.34
N SER A 116 4.09 -16.79 -8.16
CA SER A 116 5.51 -16.60 -8.50
C SER A 116 5.66 -15.76 -9.77
N ILE A 117 6.50 -14.74 -9.71
CA ILE A 117 6.97 -13.94 -10.85
C ILE A 117 8.40 -14.36 -11.15
N ARG A 118 8.61 -14.91 -12.34
CA ARG A 118 9.94 -15.27 -12.83
C ARG A 118 10.59 -14.06 -13.48
N VAL A 119 11.78 -13.71 -13.03
CA VAL A 119 12.63 -12.65 -13.60
C VAL A 119 13.92 -13.29 -14.09
N THR A 120 14.15 -13.22 -15.40
CA THR A 120 15.34 -13.79 -16.04
C THR A 120 16.20 -12.68 -16.62
N ARG A 121 17.45 -12.59 -16.18
CA ARG A 121 18.49 -11.76 -16.81
C ARG A 121 18.93 -12.43 -18.12
N LYS A 122 19.01 -11.65 -19.21
CA LYS A 122 19.49 -12.14 -20.50
C LYS A 122 21.02 -12.38 -20.48
N PRO A 123 21.54 -13.28 -21.33
CA PRO A 123 22.97 -13.42 -21.57
C PRO A 123 23.60 -12.10 -22.02
N GLY A 124 24.74 -11.71 -21.44
CA GLY A 124 25.46 -10.49 -21.81
C GLY A 124 24.73 -9.20 -21.42
N ALA A 125 23.69 -9.30 -20.59
CA ALA A 125 22.93 -8.14 -20.13
C ALA A 125 23.83 -7.12 -19.44
N LYS A 126 23.66 -5.84 -19.79
CA LYS A 126 24.41 -4.76 -19.15
C LYS A 126 24.01 -4.67 -17.68
N GLN A 127 24.98 -4.83 -16.79
CA GLN A 127 24.79 -4.72 -15.35
C GLN A 127 24.89 -3.26 -14.93
N CYS A 128 23.78 -2.68 -14.46
CA CYS A 128 23.74 -1.30 -13.97
C CYS A 128 23.47 -1.30 -12.45
N PRO A 129 24.28 -0.60 -11.63
CA PRO A 129 24.12 -0.61 -10.17
C PRO A 129 22.79 0.02 -9.69
N ASP A 130 22.16 0.84 -10.54
CA ASP A 130 20.87 1.51 -10.27
C ASP A 130 19.67 0.73 -10.84
N ASP A 131 19.87 -0.54 -11.22
CA ASP A 131 18.79 -1.38 -11.72
C ASP A 131 17.76 -1.68 -10.63
N THR A 132 16.51 -1.38 -10.95
CA THR A 132 15.37 -1.62 -10.06
C THR A 132 14.32 -2.49 -10.74
N PHE A 133 13.77 -3.40 -9.95
CA PHE A 133 12.56 -4.15 -10.27
C PHE A 133 11.44 -3.64 -9.35
N LYS A 134 10.30 -3.29 -9.91
CA LYS A 134 9.19 -2.69 -9.19
C LYS A 134 7.93 -3.50 -9.41
N ILE A 135 7.22 -3.82 -8.34
CA ILE A 135 5.88 -4.39 -8.40
C ILE A 135 4.91 -3.28 -7.99
N VAL A 136 4.03 -2.91 -8.90
CA VAL A 136 2.98 -1.93 -8.65
C VAL A 136 1.67 -2.68 -8.52
N CYS A 137 0.95 -2.47 -7.42
CA CYS A 137 -0.32 -3.14 -7.15
C CYS A 137 -1.41 -2.17 -6.69
N VAL A 138 -2.66 -2.49 -6.99
CA VAL A 138 -3.83 -1.71 -6.59
C VAL A 138 -4.99 -2.63 -6.26
N PRO A 139 -5.79 -2.34 -5.21
CA PRO A 139 -7.03 -3.04 -4.96
C PRO A 139 -8.04 -2.86 -6.09
N VAL A 140 -8.68 -3.94 -6.49
CA VAL A 140 -9.72 -3.96 -7.53
C VAL A 140 -10.94 -4.73 -7.05
N PRO A 141 -12.13 -4.46 -7.62
CA PRO A 141 -13.33 -5.25 -7.35
C PRO A 141 -13.10 -6.74 -7.67
N SER A 142 -13.71 -7.63 -6.90
CA SER A 142 -13.55 -9.09 -7.08
C SER A 142 -14.05 -9.61 -8.43
N GLU A 143 -14.97 -8.90 -9.07
CA GLU A 143 -15.52 -9.25 -10.38
C GLU A 143 -14.64 -8.77 -11.56
N THR A 144 -13.45 -8.25 -11.30
CA THR A 144 -12.55 -7.73 -12.34
C THR A 144 -12.03 -8.87 -13.22
N PRO A 145 -12.36 -8.92 -14.53
CA PRO A 145 -12.00 -10.07 -15.37
C PRO A 145 -10.55 -10.05 -15.86
N LYS A 146 -9.93 -8.86 -15.92
CA LYS A 146 -8.58 -8.66 -16.44
C LYS A 146 -7.92 -7.42 -15.85
N VAL A 147 -6.59 -7.38 -15.91
CA VAL A 147 -5.82 -6.19 -15.53
C VAL A 147 -5.90 -5.12 -16.61
N GLU A 148 -6.38 -3.94 -16.23
CA GLU A 148 -6.35 -2.72 -17.05
C GLU A 148 -5.37 -1.70 -16.45
N MET A 149 -4.64 -0.99 -17.31
CA MET A 149 -3.60 -0.05 -16.84
C MET A 149 -4.19 1.19 -16.16
N ASN A 150 -5.41 1.58 -16.51
CA ASN A 150 -6.16 2.68 -15.90
C ASN A 150 -6.43 2.47 -14.38
N PHE A 151 -6.30 1.24 -13.87
CA PHE A 151 -6.47 0.96 -12.44
C PHE A 151 -5.37 1.64 -11.62
N PHE A 152 -4.17 1.80 -12.20
CA PHE A 152 -3.00 2.32 -11.51
C PHE A 152 -2.88 3.84 -11.53
N ASP A 153 -3.72 4.53 -12.31
CA ASP A 153 -3.75 6.00 -12.40
C ASP A 153 -4.54 6.64 -11.24
N ARG A 154 -5.22 5.83 -10.42
CA ARG A 154 -6.18 6.27 -9.38
C ARG A 154 -5.52 6.78 -8.09
N GLY A 155 -4.19 6.89 -8.05
CA GLY A 155 -3.43 7.46 -6.92
C GLY A 155 -3.35 6.59 -5.66
N ASN A 156 -3.96 5.41 -5.65
CA ASN A 156 -3.93 4.43 -4.55
C ASN A 156 -3.04 3.22 -4.85
N ALA A 157 -2.20 3.31 -5.89
CA ALA A 157 -1.28 2.25 -6.25
C ALA A 157 -0.13 2.17 -5.24
N LYS A 158 0.13 0.97 -4.74
CA LYS A 158 1.30 0.68 -3.91
C LYS A 158 2.43 0.17 -4.80
N THR A 159 3.64 0.64 -4.56
CA THR A 159 4.84 0.19 -5.29
C THR A 159 5.84 -0.43 -4.33
N ILE A 160 6.22 -1.68 -4.58
CA ILE A 160 7.35 -2.34 -3.93
C ILE A 160 8.55 -2.23 -4.86
N VAL A 161 9.70 -1.80 -4.33
CA VAL A 161 10.93 -1.60 -5.09
C VAL A 161 11.99 -2.57 -4.61
N PHE A 162 12.59 -3.27 -5.55
CA PHE A 162 13.69 -4.20 -5.34
C PHE A 162 14.94 -3.65 -6.02
N LYS A 163 16.07 -3.72 -5.32
CA LYS A 163 17.38 -3.52 -5.93
C LYS A 163 17.81 -4.77 -6.67
N ILE A 164 18.34 -4.63 -7.88
CA ILE A 164 18.95 -5.74 -8.61
C ILE A 164 20.42 -5.79 -8.25
N GLU A 165 20.85 -6.90 -7.66
CA GLU A 165 22.22 -7.14 -7.23
C GLU A 165 22.86 -8.20 -8.13
N HIS A 166 24.05 -7.91 -8.63
CA HIS A 166 24.83 -8.83 -9.45
C HIS A 166 25.92 -9.46 -8.59
N VAL A 167 25.79 -10.75 -8.33
CA VAL A 167 26.78 -11.49 -7.53
C VAL A 167 27.75 -12.16 -8.48
N THR A 168 28.97 -11.63 -8.58
CA THR A 168 30.06 -12.30 -9.31
C THR A 168 30.54 -13.50 -8.48
N PRO A 169 30.58 -14.72 -9.03
CA PRO A 169 31.20 -15.84 -8.33
C PRO A 169 32.69 -15.53 -8.12
N LYS A 170 33.19 -15.78 -6.91
CA LYS A 170 34.61 -15.70 -6.56
C LYS A 170 35.41 -16.84 -7.20
#